data_AF-A0A3A9B704-F1
#
_entry.id   AF-A0A3A9B704-F1
#
_cell.length_a   1.000
_cell.length_b   1.000
_cell.length_c   1.000
_cell.angle_alpha   90.00
_cell.angle_beta   90.00
_cell.angle_gamma   90.00
#
_symmetry.space_group_name_H-M   'P 1'
#
loop_
_entity.id
_entity.type
_entity.pdbx_description
1 polymer ?
#
loop_
_entity_poly.entity_id
_entity_poly.type
_entity_poly.pdbx_seq_one_letter_code
_entity_poly.pdbx_strand_id
1 'polypeptide(L)'
;MAAVSPEEQPSPEEQLGYLISSKTYDNGDGTYSVEKIYTKHSPAFYSTELYGTDEFTKVKEDKLNTGSLLVSYQITATFDWDTRTKKVKVYNQKGELTYNQGGDITNEKTGVSGNNTSKATAKYSFTRTTNLGFSKNYSVSVSCNYKGTDS
;
A
#
# COMPACT_ATOMS: atom_id res chain seq x y z
N MET A 1 1.20 -30.05 -34.21
CA MET A 1 1.43 -29.70 -32.78
C MET A 1 1.05 -28.24 -32.62
N ALA A 2 -0.04 -27.95 -31.92
CA ALA A 2 -0.41 -26.57 -31.63
C ALA A 2 0.55 -26.03 -30.57
N ALA A 3 1.23 -24.92 -30.87
CA ALA A 3 2.03 -24.21 -29.89
C ALA A 3 1.09 -23.65 -28.82
N VAL A 4 1.27 -24.09 -27.58
CA VAL A 4 0.61 -23.51 -26.42
C VAL A 4 1.20 -22.11 -26.26
N SER A 5 0.37 -21.08 -26.40
CA SER A 5 0.78 -19.69 -26.18
C SER A 5 1.30 -19.56 -24.74
N PRO A 6 2.46 -18.92 -24.49
CA PRO A 6 2.89 -18.69 -23.12
C PRO A 6 1.81 -17.85 -22.43
N GLU A 7 1.30 -18.33 -21.29
CA GLU A 7 0.43 -17.53 -20.42
C GLU A 7 1.18 -16.24 -20.09
N GLU A 8 0.66 -15.11 -20.57
CA GLU A 8 1.21 -13.80 -20.29
C GLU A 8 1.11 -13.59 -18.77
N GLN A 9 2.26 -13.66 -18.08
CA GLN A 9 2.32 -13.45 -16.64
C GLN A 9 1.79 -12.04 -16.36
N PRO A 10 0.81 -11.88 -15.44
CA PRO A 10 0.26 -10.58 -15.13
C PRO A 10 1.38 -9.67 -14.63
N SER A 11 1.39 -8.42 -15.11
CA SER A 11 2.36 -7.43 -14.68
C SER A 11 2.31 -7.27 -13.16
N PRO A 12 3.42 -6.84 -12.51
CA PRO A 12 3.46 -6.70 -11.06
C PRO A 12 2.35 -5.81 -10.48
N GLU A 13 1.85 -4.83 -11.25
CA GLU A 13 0.74 -3.96 -10.84
C GLU A 13 -0.63 -4.64 -10.99
N GLU A 14 -0.84 -5.50 -11.99
CA GLU A 14 -2.10 -6.26 -12.16
C GLU A 14 -2.33 -7.26 -11.01
N GLN A 15 -1.26 -7.70 -10.36
CA GLN A 15 -1.34 -8.55 -9.16
C GLN A 15 -1.81 -7.80 -7.90
N LEU A 16 -1.80 -6.46 -7.91
CA LEU A 16 -2.22 -5.62 -6.78
C LEU A 16 -3.72 -5.33 -6.77
N GLY A 17 -4.43 -5.62 -7.87
CA GLY A 17 -5.85 -5.35 -8.03
C GLY A 17 -6.15 -4.05 -8.79
N TYR A 18 -7.34 -3.50 -8.59
CA TYR A 18 -7.79 -2.29 -9.28
C TYR A 18 -7.19 -1.04 -8.65
N LEU A 19 -6.61 -0.16 -9.48
CA LEU A 19 -6.13 1.15 -9.04
C LEU A 19 -7.34 2.06 -8.73
N ILE A 20 -7.46 2.51 -7.47
CA ILE A 20 -8.55 3.40 -7.02
C ILE A 20 -8.10 4.83 -6.72
N SER A 21 -6.79 5.06 -6.56
CA SER A 21 -6.26 6.39 -6.29
C SER A 21 -4.79 6.47 -6.70
N SER A 22 -4.40 7.60 -7.29
CA SER A 22 -3.00 7.93 -7.58
C SER A 22 -2.79 9.41 -7.28
N LYS A 23 -1.78 9.72 -6.45
CA LYS A 23 -1.45 11.09 -6.05
C LYS A 23 0.05 11.31 -6.15
N THR A 24 0.43 12.49 -6.61
CA THR A 24 1.83 12.91 -6.71
C THR A 24 2.05 14.12 -5.81
N TYR A 25 3.17 14.12 -5.08
CA TYR A 25 3.55 15.17 -4.13
C TYR A 25 4.97 15.63 -4.43
N ASP A 26 5.18 16.93 -4.59
CA ASP A 26 6.52 17.52 -4.65
C ASP A 26 7.07 17.64 -3.21
N ASN A 27 8.26 17.13 -2.97
CA ASN A 27 8.90 17.19 -1.65
C ASN A 27 9.72 18.47 -1.43
N GLY A 28 9.92 19.29 -2.48
CA GLY A 28 10.64 20.57 -2.39
C GLY A 28 12.17 20.45 -2.24
N ASP A 29 12.71 19.23 -2.34
CA ASP A 29 14.13 18.91 -2.20
C ASP A 29 14.74 18.32 -3.49
N GLY A 30 14.06 18.52 -4.63
CA GLY A 30 14.42 17.93 -5.91
C GLY A 30 13.90 16.49 -6.11
N THR A 31 13.08 16.00 -5.18
CA THR A 31 12.38 14.72 -5.27
C THR A 31 10.86 14.92 -5.28
N TYR A 32 10.14 13.92 -5.78
CA TYR A 32 8.69 13.82 -5.65
C TYR A 32 8.28 12.40 -5.24
N SER A 33 7.13 12.30 -4.59
CA SER A 33 6.53 11.03 -4.17
C SER A 33 5.28 10.72 -4.98
N VAL A 34 5.11 9.47 -5.40
CA VAL A 34 3.87 8.95 -6.00
C VAL A 34 3.27 7.93 -5.04
N GLU A 35 2.01 8.13 -4.68
CA GLU A 35 1.24 7.17 -3.89
C GLU A 35 0.11 6.58 -4.74
N LYS A 36 0.09 5.26 -4.88
CA LYS A 36 -0.96 4.52 -5.57
C LYS A 36 -1.68 3.61 -4.59
N ILE A 37 -3.00 3.58 -4.63
CA ILE A 37 -3.83 2.67 -3.82
C ILE A 37 -4.56 1.73 -4.77
N TYR A 38 -4.39 0.44 -4.52
CA TYR A 38 -5.03 -0.65 -5.21
C TYR A 38 -5.96 -1.40 -4.27
N THR A 39 -6.91 -2.12 -4.85
CA THR A 39 -7.82 -2.96 -4.11
C THR A 39 -8.22 -4.20 -4.88
N LYS A 40 -8.33 -5.32 -4.17
CA LYS A 40 -8.98 -6.54 -4.64
C LYS A 40 -10.34 -6.60 -3.96
N HIS A 41 -11.28 -5.82 -4.47
CA HIS A 41 -12.61 -5.74 -3.88
C HIS A 41 -13.30 -7.10 -3.87
N SER A 42 -13.96 -7.38 -2.75
CA SER A 42 -15.11 -8.29 -2.73
C SER A 42 -16.27 -7.63 -3.49
N PRO A 43 -17.17 -8.38 -4.16
CA PRO A 43 -18.39 -7.84 -4.79
C PRO A 43 -19.24 -6.93 -3.87
N ALA A 44 -19.08 -7.05 -2.55
CA ALA A 44 -19.72 -6.25 -1.51
C ALA A 44 -19.39 -4.75 -1.54
N PHE A 45 -18.29 -4.33 -2.16
CA PHE A 45 -17.88 -2.91 -2.17
C PHE A 45 -18.88 -2.00 -2.93
N TYR A 46 -19.68 -2.57 -3.83
CA TYR A 46 -20.69 -1.85 -4.62
C TYR A 46 -22.12 -2.05 -4.12
N SER A 47 -22.31 -2.73 -2.99
CA SER A 47 -23.65 -3.05 -2.47
C SER A 47 -23.95 -2.24 -1.20
N THR A 48 -25.24 -2.14 -0.86
CA THR A 48 -25.74 -1.57 0.40
C THR A 48 -25.44 -2.50 1.59
N GLU A 49 -24.32 -3.22 1.58
CA GLU A 49 -24.03 -4.28 2.53
C GLU A 49 -23.69 -3.73 3.91
N LEU A 50 -24.10 -4.51 4.90
CA LEU A 50 -23.93 -4.18 6.31
C LEU A 50 -22.54 -4.59 6.85
N TYR A 51 -21.81 -5.39 6.08
CA TYR A 51 -20.45 -5.85 6.38
C TYR A 51 -19.74 -6.23 5.09
N GLY A 52 -18.41 -6.23 5.10
CA GLY A 52 -17.61 -6.65 3.95
C GLY A 52 -16.15 -6.86 4.31
N THR A 53 -15.42 -7.41 3.35
CA THR A 53 -13.98 -7.70 3.45
C THR A 53 -13.29 -7.15 2.21
N ASP A 54 -12.30 -6.27 2.41
CA ASP A 54 -11.53 -5.68 1.32
C ASP A 54 -10.03 -5.77 1.59
N GLU A 55 -9.27 -6.17 0.57
CA GLU A 55 -7.82 -6.04 0.57
C GLU A 55 -7.43 -4.75 -0.12
N PHE A 56 -6.60 -3.95 0.55
CA PHE A 56 -5.98 -2.77 -0.03
C PHE A 56 -4.47 -2.90 -0.05
N THR A 57 -3.87 -2.47 -1.15
CA THR A 57 -2.43 -2.27 -1.26
C THR A 57 -2.13 -0.83 -1.55
N LYS A 58 -1.33 -0.17 -0.70
CA LYS A 58 -0.80 1.16 -1.00
C LYS A 58 0.69 1.06 -1.32
N VAL A 59 1.04 1.51 -2.52
CA VAL A 59 2.42 1.64 -2.99
C VAL A 59 2.83 3.10 -2.87
N LYS A 60 4.05 3.33 -2.38
CA LYS A 60 4.68 4.65 -2.36
C LYS A 60 6.05 4.57 -3.02
N GLU A 61 6.26 5.47 -3.97
CA GLU A 61 7.49 5.61 -4.73
C GLU A 61 8.05 7.00 -4.49
N ASP A 62 9.32 7.11 -4.08
CA ASP A 62 10.03 8.38 -4.07
C ASP A 62 11.00 8.41 -5.26
N LYS A 63 10.97 9.49 -6.04
CA LYS A 63 11.70 9.67 -7.30
C LYS A 63 12.45 10.99 -7.32
N LEU A 64 13.56 11.05 -8.04
CA LEU A 64 14.16 12.33 -8.44
C LEU A 64 13.26 13.02 -9.46
N ASN A 65 13.33 14.36 -9.55
CA ASN A 65 12.61 15.13 -10.57
C ASN A 65 12.95 14.72 -12.02
N THR A 66 14.08 14.03 -12.22
CA THR A 66 14.46 13.42 -13.51
C THR A 66 13.66 12.16 -13.85
N GLY A 67 12.83 11.65 -12.92
CA GLY A 67 12.06 10.41 -13.06
C GLY A 67 12.73 9.17 -12.48
N SER A 68 13.99 9.25 -12.05
CA SER A 68 14.72 8.11 -11.49
C SER A 68 14.13 7.66 -10.16
N LEU A 69 13.80 6.37 -10.03
CA LEU A 69 13.30 5.80 -8.79
C LEU A 69 14.40 5.72 -7.73
N LEU A 70 14.11 6.23 -6.53
CA LEU A 70 15.02 6.16 -5.38
C LEU A 70 14.67 5.00 -4.47
N VAL A 71 13.38 4.88 -4.16
CA VAL A 71 12.85 3.81 -3.30
C VAL A 71 11.39 3.56 -3.66
N SER A 72 10.98 2.31 -3.67
CA SER A 72 9.58 1.90 -3.80
C SER A 72 9.25 0.89 -2.72
N TYR A 73 8.10 1.06 -2.10
CA TYR A 73 7.68 0.24 -0.98
C TYR A 73 6.16 0.25 -0.84
N GLN A 74 5.62 -0.78 -0.21
CA GLN A 74 4.19 -1.00 -0.14
C GLN A 74 3.73 -1.56 1.20
N ILE A 75 2.45 -1.36 1.50
CA ILE A 75 1.71 -2.06 2.55
C ILE A 75 0.45 -2.68 1.92
N THR A 76 0.26 -3.96 2.13
CA THR A 76 -1.00 -4.67 1.86
C THR A 76 -1.66 -5.02 3.19
N ALA A 77 -2.97 -4.86 3.29
CA ALA A 77 -3.73 -5.31 4.44
C ALA A 77 -5.17 -5.64 4.05
N THR A 78 -5.75 -6.63 4.73
CA THR A 78 -7.16 -6.98 4.61
C THR A 78 -7.95 -6.37 5.76
N PHE A 79 -9.12 -5.81 5.43
CA PHE A 79 -10.01 -5.14 6.36
C PHE A 79 -11.39 -5.78 6.32
N ASP A 80 -11.83 -6.29 7.47
CA ASP A 80 -13.25 -6.59 7.69
C ASP A 80 -13.91 -5.36 8.27
N TRP A 81 -14.95 -4.84 7.63
CA TRP A 81 -15.73 -3.71 8.11
C TRP A 81 -17.18 -4.14 8.35
N ASP A 82 -17.81 -3.58 9.37
CA ASP A 82 -19.23 -3.81 9.68
C ASP A 82 -19.88 -2.49 10.10
N THR A 83 -20.89 -2.06 9.34
CA THR A 83 -21.59 -0.78 9.53
C THR A 83 -22.59 -0.83 10.68
N ARG A 84 -23.07 -2.02 11.08
CA ARG A 84 -23.98 -2.21 12.22
C ARG A 84 -23.25 -1.98 13.53
N THR A 85 -22.08 -2.59 13.68
CA THR A 85 -21.23 -2.48 14.87
C THR A 85 -20.31 -1.27 14.82
N LYS A 86 -20.15 -0.64 13.65
CA LYS A 86 -19.24 0.49 13.38
C LYS A 86 -17.80 0.12 13.73
N LYS A 87 -17.38 -1.08 13.33
CA LYS A 87 -16.05 -1.62 13.63
C LYS A 87 -15.34 -2.08 12.37
N VAL A 88 -14.01 -1.96 12.41
CA VAL A 88 -13.09 -2.45 11.40
C VAL A 88 -12.05 -3.33 12.06
N LYS A 89 -11.78 -4.49 11.49
CA LYS A 89 -10.70 -5.38 11.90
C LYS A 89 -9.66 -5.49 10.79
N VAL A 90 -8.38 -5.45 11.17
CA VAL A 90 -7.25 -5.56 10.24
C VAL A 90 -6.55 -6.88 10.44
N TYR A 91 -6.17 -7.52 9.34
CA TYR A 91 -5.39 -8.75 9.34
C TYR A 91 -4.57 -8.86 8.05
N ASN A 92 -3.71 -9.88 7.99
CA ASN A 92 -2.82 -10.17 6.86
C ASN A 92 -1.96 -8.98 6.41
N GLN A 93 -1.62 -8.07 7.33
CA GLN A 93 -0.82 -6.90 6.98
C GLN A 93 0.61 -7.30 6.61
N LYS A 94 1.06 -6.93 5.42
CA LYS A 94 2.40 -7.20 4.90
C LYS A 94 3.00 -5.92 4.33
N GLY A 95 4.13 -5.52 4.89
CA GLY A 95 4.96 -4.44 4.35
C GLY A 95 6.07 -5.04 3.51
N GLU A 96 6.45 -4.34 2.44
CA GLU A 96 7.50 -4.81 1.54
C GLU A 96 8.23 -3.63 0.91
N LEU A 97 9.57 -3.68 0.96
CA LEU A 97 10.44 -2.82 0.17
C LEU A 97 10.66 -3.49 -1.20
N THR A 98 10.17 -2.87 -2.26
CA THR A 98 10.19 -3.46 -3.62
C THR A 98 11.36 -2.94 -4.45
N TYR A 99 11.88 -1.76 -4.13
CA TYR A 99 13.07 -1.21 -4.77
C TYR A 99 13.83 -0.29 -3.82
N ASN A 100 15.17 -0.34 -3.86
CA ASN A 100 16.05 0.59 -3.19
C ASN A 100 17.27 0.86 -4.08
N GLN A 101 17.51 2.12 -4.44
CA GLN A 101 18.65 2.52 -5.26
C GLN A 101 20.01 2.28 -4.57
N GLY A 102 20.02 2.07 -3.25
CA GLY A 102 21.21 1.72 -2.48
C GLY A 102 21.18 2.23 -1.05
N GLY A 103 22.18 1.85 -0.25
CA GLY A 103 22.22 2.13 1.18
C GLY A 103 21.49 1.07 2.01
N ASP A 104 21.64 1.18 3.32
CA ASP A 104 21.17 0.19 4.29
C ASP A 104 19.75 0.46 4.74
N ILE A 105 19.01 -0.63 4.98
CA ILE A 105 17.64 -0.63 5.50
C ILE A 105 17.65 -1.17 6.91
N THR A 106 17.04 -0.43 7.83
CA THR A 106 16.95 -0.80 9.25
C THR A 106 15.56 -0.46 9.79
N ASN A 107 15.23 -0.98 10.98
CA ASN A 107 13.97 -0.72 11.68
C ASN A 107 12.72 -1.03 10.84
N GLU A 108 12.83 -2.01 9.95
CA GLU A 108 11.73 -2.47 9.11
C GLU A 108 10.64 -3.11 9.97
N LYS A 109 9.42 -2.57 9.90
CA LYS A 109 8.30 -3.09 10.68
C LYS A 109 6.95 -2.74 10.08
N THR A 110 5.99 -3.61 10.35
CA THR A 110 4.56 -3.35 10.16
C THR A 110 3.89 -3.06 11.50
N GLY A 111 2.78 -2.34 11.46
CA GLY A 111 1.97 -2.05 12.63
C GLY A 111 0.51 -1.82 12.27
N VAL A 112 -0.36 -1.99 13.27
CA VAL A 112 -1.79 -1.75 13.14
C VAL A 112 -2.23 -0.79 14.25
N SER A 113 -3.06 0.19 13.91
CA SER A 113 -3.70 1.09 14.87
C SER A 113 -5.22 1.11 14.65
N GLY A 114 -5.99 1.33 15.72
CA GLY A 114 -7.45 1.44 15.63
C GLY A 114 -8.18 0.12 15.33
N ASN A 115 -7.52 -1.03 15.51
CA ASN A 115 -8.14 -2.33 15.31
C ASN A 115 -9.37 -2.50 16.20
N ASN A 116 -10.45 -3.05 15.65
CA ASN A 116 -11.76 -3.21 16.29
C ASN A 116 -12.44 -1.88 16.70
N THR A 117 -12.12 -0.79 16.01
CA THR A 117 -12.75 0.55 16.18
C THR A 117 -13.36 1.04 14.86
N SER A 118 -13.90 2.26 14.83
CA SER A 118 -14.56 2.83 13.64
C SER A 118 -13.64 3.06 12.42
N LYS A 119 -12.33 3.12 12.64
CA LYS A 119 -11.31 3.22 11.60
C LYS A 119 -10.08 2.46 12.06
N ALA A 120 -9.52 1.64 11.17
CA ALA A 120 -8.28 0.94 11.44
C ALA A 120 -7.27 1.20 10.32
N THR A 121 -6.01 1.23 10.67
CA THR A 121 -4.90 1.57 9.76
C THR A 121 -3.81 0.53 9.88
N ALA A 122 -3.37 0.01 8.74
CA ALA A 122 -2.13 -0.74 8.62
C ALA A 122 -1.03 0.21 8.15
N LYS A 123 0.16 0.08 8.74
CA LYS A 123 1.33 0.90 8.42
C LYS A 123 2.54 0.02 8.21
N TYR A 124 3.32 0.35 7.19
CA TYR A 124 4.67 -0.14 6.99
C TYR A 124 5.66 1.02 7.13
N SER A 125 6.79 0.78 7.79
CA SER A 125 7.84 1.78 7.96
C SER A 125 9.21 1.14 8.06
N PHE A 126 10.22 1.89 7.62
CA PHE A 126 11.63 1.55 7.74
C PHE A 126 12.48 2.83 7.76
N THR A 127 13.76 2.68 8.11
CA THR A 127 14.77 3.73 8.00
C THR A 127 15.74 3.34 6.89
N ARG A 128 16.01 4.27 5.96
CA ARG A 128 17.05 4.09 4.94
C ARG A 128 18.20 5.05 5.20
N THR A 129 19.41 4.51 5.24
CA THR A 129 20.66 5.27 5.34
C THR A 129 21.45 5.11 4.04
N THR A 130 21.65 6.21 3.32
CA THR A 130 22.40 6.21 2.05
C THR A 130 23.89 5.89 2.29
N ASN A 131 24.61 5.51 1.22
CA ASN A 131 26.06 5.28 1.27
C ASN A 131 26.87 6.53 1.68
N LEU A 132 26.27 7.73 1.62
CA LEU A 132 26.85 9.00 2.07
C LEU A 132 26.54 9.32 3.54
N GLY A 133 25.82 8.43 4.25
CA GLY A 133 25.46 8.58 5.66
C GLY A 133 24.16 9.33 5.94
N PHE A 134 23.47 9.85 4.92
CA PHE A 134 22.16 10.50 5.12
C PHE A 134 21.09 9.47 5.47
N SER A 135 20.38 9.68 6.58
CA SER A 135 19.33 8.79 7.07
C SER A 135 17.96 9.46 7.03
N LYS A 136 16.94 8.75 6.54
CA LYS A 136 15.55 9.22 6.48
C LYS A 136 14.59 8.08 6.84
N ASN A 137 13.52 8.42 7.55
CA ASN A 137 12.44 7.49 7.86
C ASN A 137 11.38 7.51 6.75
N TYR A 138 10.98 6.32 6.31
CA TYR A 138 9.98 6.11 5.28
C TYR A 138 8.78 5.40 5.90
N SER A 139 7.59 5.77 5.45
CA SER A 139 6.39 5.04 5.82
C SER A 139 5.28 5.19 4.80
N VAL A 140 4.43 4.18 4.76
CA VAL A 140 3.19 4.14 3.97
C VAL A 140 2.11 3.49 4.83
N SER A 141 0.89 3.97 4.70
CA SER A 141 -0.24 3.46 5.46
C SER A 141 -1.51 3.45 4.63
N VAL A 142 -2.34 2.45 4.88
CA VAL A 142 -3.65 2.26 4.26
C VAL A 142 -4.68 2.08 5.37
N SER A 143 -5.87 2.66 5.23
CA SER A 143 -6.84 2.71 6.33
C SER A 143 -8.27 2.53 5.86
N CYS A 144 -8.96 1.55 6.41
CA CYS A 144 -10.39 1.37 6.18
C CYS A 144 -11.20 1.92 7.35
N ASN A 145 -12.35 2.54 7.06
CA ASN A 145 -13.38 2.84 8.04
C ASN A 145 -14.54 1.83 7.96
N TYR A 146 -15.45 1.86 8.94
CA TYR A 146 -16.55 0.89 9.00
C TYR A 146 -17.49 0.88 7.78
N LYS A 147 -17.38 1.87 6.87
CA LYS A 147 -18.12 1.96 5.60
C LYS A 147 -17.37 1.32 4.42
N GLY A 148 -16.23 0.67 4.65
CA GLY A 148 -15.45 0.01 3.61
C GLY A 148 -14.53 0.93 2.80
N THR A 149 -14.57 2.25 3.00
CA THR A 149 -13.75 3.17 2.20
C THR A 149 -12.33 3.31 2.74
N ASP A 150 -11.33 3.22 1.85
CA ASP A 150 -9.97 3.65 2.17
C ASP A 150 -9.91 5.17 2.36
N SER A 151 -9.23 5.63 3.43
CA SER A 151 -9.16 7.06 3.81
C SER A 151 -7.83 7.51 4.38
#